data_AF-A0A821PFM8-F1
#
_entry.id   AF-A0A821PFM8-F1
#
_cell.length_a   1.000
_cell.length_b   1.000
_cell.length_c   1.000
_cell.angle_alpha   90.00
_cell.angle_beta   90.00
_cell.angle_gamma   90.00
#
_symmetry.space_group_name_H-M   'P 1'
#
loop_
_entity.id
_entity.type
_entity.pdbx_description
1 polymer ?
#
loop_
_entity_poly.entity_id
_entity_poly.type
_entity_poly.pdbx_seq_one_letter_code
_entity_poly.pdbx_strand_id
1 'polypeptide(L)'
;NEIPQPINFYYYRWSQDPLFRGSYSNWPVGTSRCQHDNLRRPIGRLHFTGEVYSKEYYGSLQGAFMEGVQTGKKVADYLLGKIFTETNQDYSCKYK
;
A
#
# COMPACT_ATOMS: atom_id res chain seq x y z
N ASN A 1 26.18 -8.43 -39.69
CA ASN A 1 25.01 -8.69 -38.82
C ASN A 1 24.17 -7.44 -38.74
N GLU A 2 23.04 -7.40 -39.45
CA GLU A 2 22.05 -6.31 -39.38
C GLU A 2 20.98 -6.69 -38.35
N ILE A 3 20.63 -5.75 -37.48
CA ILE A 3 19.52 -5.91 -36.53
C ILE A 3 18.25 -5.38 -37.21
N PRO A 4 17.17 -6.18 -37.35
CA PRO A 4 15.95 -5.76 -38.03
C PRO A 4 15.18 -4.70 -37.22
N GLN A 5 14.33 -3.93 -37.92
CA GLN A 5 13.45 -2.93 -37.29
C GLN A 5 12.36 -3.59 -36.42
N PRO A 6 11.96 -2.96 -35.30
CA PRO A 6 10.93 -3.52 -34.43
C PRO A 6 9.54 -3.52 -35.10
N ILE A 7 8.79 -4.62 -34.93
CA ILE A 7 7.41 -4.76 -35.46
C ILE A 7 6.43 -3.91 -34.63
N ASN A 8 6.68 -3.76 -33.33
CA ASN A 8 5.88 -2.94 -32.43
C ASN A 8 6.74 -2.41 -31.27
N PHE A 9 6.37 -1.25 -30.73
CA PHE A 9 7.04 -0.60 -29.62
C PHE A 9 6.00 0.06 -28.72
N TYR A 10 6.08 -0.19 -27.42
CA TYR A 10 5.26 0.45 -26.40
C TYR A 10 6.14 0.99 -25.28
N TYR A 11 5.91 2.25 -24.92
CA TYR A 11 6.63 2.94 -23.86
C TYR A 11 5.64 3.69 -22.99
N TYR A 12 5.58 3.31 -21.71
CA TYR A 12 4.61 3.86 -20.77
C TYR A 12 5.28 4.79 -19.76
N ARG A 13 4.65 5.96 -19.54
CA ARG A 13 5.13 7.01 -18.65
C ARG A 13 4.33 6.99 -17.35
N TRP A 14 4.62 6.04 -16.47
CA TRP A 14 3.95 5.87 -15.17
C TRP A 14 3.80 7.17 -14.37
N SER A 15 4.83 8.02 -14.36
CA SER A 15 4.82 9.30 -13.63
C SER A 15 3.86 10.35 -14.21
N GLN A 16 3.45 10.20 -15.47
CA GLN A 16 2.53 11.13 -16.15
C GLN A 16 1.10 10.60 -16.19
N ASP A 17 0.87 9.34 -15.83
CA ASP A 17 -0.49 8.81 -15.76
C ASP A 17 -1.21 9.38 -14.53
N PRO A 18 -2.37 10.05 -14.69
CA PRO A 18 -3.08 10.69 -13.58
C PRO A 18 -3.64 9.70 -12.54
N LEU A 19 -3.78 8.41 -12.89
CA LEU A 19 -4.26 7.35 -12.00
C LEU A 19 -3.13 6.74 -11.14
N PHE A 20 -1.89 6.70 -11.65
CA PHE A 20 -0.76 6.06 -10.96
C PHE A 20 0.25 7.05 -10.38
N ARG A 21 0.57 8.13 -11.12
CA ARG A 21 1.52 9.19 -10.74
C ARG A 21 2.92 8.68 -10.33
N GLY A 22 3.26 7.47 -10.71
CA GLY A 22 4.46 6.75 -10.28
C GLY A 22 4.33 5.26 -10.58
N SER A 23 5.42 4.51 -10.42
CA SER A 23 5.43 3.07 -10.68
C SER A 23 5.06 2.25 -9.44
N TYR A 24 5.70 2.54 -8.31
CA TYR A 24 5.52 1.84 -7.05
C TYR A 24 6.07 2.67 -5.88
N SER A 25 5.63 2.35 -4.67
CA SER A 25 6.11 3.02 -3.45
C SER A 25 7.55 2.64 -3.12
N ASN A 26 8.33 3.62 -2.67
CA ASN A 26 9.55 3.40 -1.89
C ASN A 26 9.42 4.10 -0.53
N TRP A 27 10.25 3.71 0.44
CA TRP A 27 10.38 4.48 1.68
C TRP A 27 11.60 5.39 1.53
N PRO A 28 11.40 6.69 1.28
CA PRO A 28 12.52 7.61 1.17
C PRO A 28 13.28 7.69 2.50
N VAL A 29 14.55 8.09 2.41
CA VAL A 29 15.38 8.36 3.59
C VAL A 29 14.65 9.33 4.51
N GLY A 30 14.62 9.00 5.81
CA GLY A 30 13.89 9.76 6.82
C GLY A 30 12.47 9.26 7.11
N THR A 31 11.95 8.30 6.32
CA THR A 31 10.66 7.64 6.65
C THR A 31 10.83 6.73 7.84
N SER A 32 10.15 7.04 8.95
CA SER A 32 10.13 6.20 10.14
C SER A 32 9.04 5.12 10.05
N ARG A 33 9.24 4.04 10.81
CA ARG A 33 8.20 2.99 10.94
C ARG A 33 6.89 3.55 11.48
N CYS A 34 6.95 4.51 12.40
CA CYS A 34 5.77 5.19 12.94
C CYS A 34 5.03 6.00 11.88
N GLN A 35 5.75 6.71 11.00
CA GLN A 35 5.11 7.43 9.89
C GLN A 35 4.39 6.47 8.95
N HIS A 36 5.00 5.32 8.66
CA HIS A 36 4.37 4.28 7.84
C HIS A 36 3.13 3.67 8.52
N ASP A 37 3.20 3.38 9.82
CA ASP A 37 2.05 2.90 10.60
C ASP A 37 0.89 3.88 10.62
N ASN A 38 1.21 5.18 10.70
CA ASN A 38 0.22 6.24 10.66
C ASN A 38 -0.48 6.31 9.29
N LEU A 39 0.24 6.09 8.17
CA LEU A 39 -0.37 6.04 6.82
C LEU A 39 -1.41 4.92 6.70
N ARG A 40 -1.17 3.77 7.32
CA ARG A 40 -2.06 2.60 7.27
C ARG A 40 -3.31 2.75 8.13
N ARG A 41 -3.32 3.70 9.06
CA ARG A 41 -4.33 3.78 10.12
C ARG A 41 -5.71 4.15 9.54
N PRO A 42 -6.79 3.41 9.86
CA PRO A 42 -8.13 3.77 9.41
C PRO A 42 -8.63 5.06 10.08
N ILE A 43 -9.47 5.80 9.37
CA ILE A 43 -10.12 7.03 9.84
C ILE A 43 -11.63 6.79 9.84
N GLY A 44 -12.20 6.49 11.00
CA GLY A 44 -13.62 6.12 11.11
C GLY A 44 -13.92 4.87 10.29
N ARG A 45 -14.78 5.00 9.26
CA ARG A 45 -15.14 3.92 8.33
C ARG A 45 -14.26 3.88 7.06
N LEU A 46 -13.28 4.78 6.96
CA LEU A 46 -12.34 4.81 5.84
C LEU A 46 -11.13 3.95 6.17
N HIS A 47 -10.87 2.95 5.32
CA HIS A 47 -9.73 2.06 5.44
C HIS A 47 -8.80 2.22 4.24
N PHE A 48 -7.50 2.13 4.49
CA PHE A 48 -6.47 2.21 3.46
C PHE A 48 -5.85 0.83 3.22
N THR A 49 -5.54 0.55 1.96
CA THR A 49 -4.92 -0.71 1.52
C THR A 49 -4.18 -0.52 0.19
N GLY A 50 -3.32 -1.47 -0.16
CA GLY A 50 -2.39 -1.35 -1.28
C GLY A 50 -0.95 -1.67 -0.89
N GLU A 51 -0.08 -1.76 -1.88
CA GLU A 51 1.35 -2.08 -1.75
C GLU A 51 2.07 -1.15 -0.78
N VAL A 52 1.77 0.15 -0.83
CA VAL A 52 2.42 1.16 0.01
C VAL A 52 2.23 0.91 1.51
N TYR A 53 1.19 0.17 1.92
CA TYR A 53 0.88 -0.09 3.34
C TYR A 53 1.47 -1.39 3.88
N SER A 54 2.16 -2.18 3.05
CA SER A 54 2.91 -3.35 3.50
C SER A 54 4.29 -2.93 4.03
N LYS A 55 4.64 -3.32 5.26
CA LYS A 55 5.99 -3.04 5.80
C LYS A 55 7.07 -3.90 5.18
N GLU A 56 6.72 -5.14 4.85
CA GLU A 56 7.66 -6.17 4.40
C GLU A 56 7.78 -6.21 2.87
N TYR A 57 6.70 -5.86 2.18
CA TYR A 57 6.58 -6.07 0.73
C TYR A 57 6.07 -4.81 0.00
N TYR A 58 6.45 -3.61 0.46
CA TYR A 58 6.09 -2.37 -0.23
C TYR A 58 6.63 -2.35 -1.67
N GLY A 59 5.88 -1.69 -2.55
CA GLY A 59 6.21 -1.62 -3.97
C GLY A 59 6.10 -2.95 -4.74
N SER A 60 5.46 -3.97 -4.15
CA SER A 60 5.27 -5.27 -4.77
C SER A 60 3.79 -5.65 -4.92
N LEU A 61 3.50 -6.51 -5.89
CA LEU A 61 2.16 -7.05 -6.12
C LEU A 61 1.69 -7.88 -4.93
N GLN A 62 2.55 -8.74 -4.36
CA GLN A 62 2.17 -9.57 -3.22
C GLN A 62 1.83 -8.73 -1.98
N GLY A 63 2.54 -7.61 -1.78
CA GLY A 63 2.22 -6.64 -0.74
C GLY A 63 0.81 -6.09 -0.88
N ALA A 64 0.45 -5.61 -2.09
CA ALA A 64 -0.91 -5.12 -2.36
C ALA A 64 -1.98 -6.19 -2.11
N PHE A 65 -1.75 -7.42 -2.58
CA PHE A 65 -2.71 -8.51 -2.41
C PHE A 65 -2.94 -8.85 -0.93
N MET A 66 -1.86 -9.05 -0.17
CA MET A 66 -1.95 -9.41 1.24
C MET A 66 -2.59 -8.30 2.08
N GLU A 67 -2.24 -7.04 1.81
CA GLU A 67 -2.86 -5.89 2.45
C GLU A 67 -4.35 -5.79 2.12
N GLY A 68 -4.73 -6.06 0.87
CA GLY A 68 -6.13 -6.08 0.45
C GLY A 68 -6.95 -7.11 1.22
N VAL A 69 -6.45 -8.35 1.31
CA VAL A 69 -7.09 -9.44 2.07
C VAL A 69 -7.19 -9.09 3.56
N GLN A 70 -6.14 -8.56 4.17
CA GLN A 70 -6.14 -8.17 5.58
C GLN A 70 -7.13 -7.06 5.88
N THR A 71 -7.13 -5.99 5.08
CA THR A 71 -8.06 -4.87 5.25
C THR A 71 -9.50 -5.31 5.00
N GLY A 72 -9.75 -6.15 3.99
CA GLY A 72 -11.08 -6.73 3.74
C GLY A 72 -11.61 -7.53 4.93
N LYS A 73 -10.78 -8.37 5.55
CA LYS A 73 -11.13 -9.09 6.78
C LYS A 73 -11.48 -8.14 7.93
N LYS A 74 -10.67 -7.09 8.15
CA LYS A 74 -10.94 -6.07 9.17
C LYS A 74 -12.28 -5.34 8.93
N VAL A 75 -12.60 -5.00 7.68
CA VAL A 75 -13.89 -4.38 7.35
C VAL A 75 -15.03 -5.36 7.60
N ALA A 76 -14.91 -6.61 7.15
CA ALA A 76 -15.93 -7.63 7.36
C ALA A 76 -16.17 -7.90 8.85
N ASP A 77 -15.12 -8.04 9.64
CA ASP A 77 -15.21 -8.25 11.08
C ASP A 77 -15.90 -7.05 11.79
N TYR A 78 -15.66 -5.82 11.32
CA TYR A 78 -16.33 -4.61 11.81
C TYR A 78 -17.81 -4.59 11.47
N LEU A 79 -18.18 -4.96 10.25
CA LEU A 79 -19.58 -5.04 9.82
C LEU A 79 -20.36 -6.16 10.53
N LEU A 80 -19.68 -7.26 10.85
CA LEU A 80 -20.27 -8.42 11.54
C LEU A 80 -20.32 -8.24 13.07
N GLY A 81 -19.90 -7.09 13.60
CA GLY A 81 -19.91 -6.81 15.04
C GLY A 81 -19.01 -7.74 15.85
N LYS A 82 -17.98 -8.34 15.22
CA LYS A 82 -17.01 -9.13 15.95
C LYS A 82 -16.24 -8.21 16.89
N ILE A 83 -16.09 -8.63 18.15
CA ILE A 83 -15.27 -7.91 19.11
C ILE A 83 -13.84 -7.96 18.61
N PHE A 84 -13.33 -6.84 18.12
CA PHE A 84 -11.90 -6.67 17.98
C PHE A 84 -11.33 -6.54 19.38
N THR A 85 -10.56 -7.53 19.81
CA THR A 85 -9.46 -7.20 20.71
C THR A 85 -8.60 -6.21 19.93
N GLU A 86 -8.46 -4.98 20.41
CA GLU A 86 -7.46 -4.07 19.85
C GLU A 86 -6.14 -4.83 19.89
N THR A 87 -5.67 -5.32 18.75
CA THR A 87 -4.37 -5.98 18.66
C THR A 87 -3.35 -4.88 18.86
N ASN A 88 -3.06 -4.51 20.12
CA ASN A 88 -2.10 -3.49 20.57
C ASN A 88 -1.59 -2.66 19.40
N GLN A 89 -2.48 -1.85 18.81
CA GLN A 89 -2.10 -1.04 17.68
C GLN A 89 -1.20 -0.02 18.35
N ASP A 90 0.11 -0.17 18.20
CA ASP A 90 1.05 0.55 19.05
C ASP A 90 0.81 2.05 18.90
N TYR A 91 0.06 2.58 19.87
CA TYR A 91 -0.34 3.97 19.92
C TYR A 91 0.83 4.84 20.33
N SER A 92 2.01 4.26 20.62
CA SER A 92 3.25 5.00 20.85
C SER A 92 3.61 5.92 19.68
N CYS A 93 3.18 5.56 18.46
CA CYS A 93 3.40 6.34 17.24
C CYS A 93 2.38 7.48 17.03
N LYS A 94 1.41 7.69 17.94
CA LYS A 94 0.47 8.81 17.86
C LYS A 94 1.20 10.15 18.01
N TYR A 95 1.14 10.96 16.96
CA TYR A 95 1.50 12.40 16.95
C TYR A 95 2.94 12.73 17.39
N LYS A 96 3.92 11.96 16.89
CA LYS A 96 5.33 12.40 16.84
C LYS A 96 5.73 12.77 15.42
#